data_AF-A0A932JNS4-F1
#
_entry.id   AF-A0A932JNS4-F1
#
_cell.length_a   1.000
_cell.length_b   1.000
_cell.length_c   1.000
_cell.angle_alpha   90.00
_cell.angle_beta   90.00
_cell.angle_gamma   90.00
#
_symmetry.space_group_name_H-M   'P 1'
#
loop_
_entity.id
_entity.type
_entity.pdbx_description
1 polymer ?
#
loop_
_entity_poly.entity_id
_entity_poly.type
_entity_poly.pdbx_seq_one_letter_code
_entity_poly.pdbx_strand_id
1 'polypeptide(L)'
;MSSVRDAYRGRPTLVTGHTGFKGGWLISWLKAHGAKVRGYALPPETKPSLFEAARVFEGVASSYGDVRDRAAVARVFADARPEVVFHLAAQA
;
A
#
# COMPACT_ATOMS: atom_id res chain seq x y z
N MET A 1 -19.87 -18.60 -4.89
CA MET A 1 -18.84 -17.99 -4.02
C MET A 1 -18.18 -16.85 -4.79
N SER A 2 -18.04 -15.65 -4.22
CA SER A 2 -17.32 -14.55 -4.88
C SER A 2 -15.81 -14.81 -4.85
N SER A 3 -15.11 -14.57 -5.95
CA SER A 3 -13.66 -14.76 -6.01
C SER A 3 -12.90 -13.64 -5.28
N VAL A 4 -11.64 -13.87 -4.94
CA VAL A 4 -10.74 -12.82 -4.44
C VAL A 4 -10.66 -11.63 -5.40
N ARG A 5 -10.63 -11.90 -6.70
CA ARG A 5 -10.63 -10.85 -7.72
C ARG A 5 -11.88 -9.99 -7.62
N ASP A 6 -13.05 -10.59 -7.41
CA ASP A 6 -14.31 -9.83 -7.23
C ASP A 6 -14.28 -8.98 -5.95
N ALA A 7 -13.60 -9.45 -4.91
CA ALA A 7 -13.47 -8.73 -3.65
C ALA A 7 -12.60 -7.48 -3.73
N TYR A 8 -11.71 -7.33 -4.73
CA TYR A 8 -10.74 -6.23 -4.81
C TYR A 8 -10.78 -5.44 -6.13
N ARG A 9 -11.28 -6.01 -7.22
CA ARG A 9 -11.27 -5.38 -8.55
C ARG A 9 -11.93 -3.99 -8.51
N GLY A 10 -11.16 -2.97 -8.86
CA GLY A 10 -11.59 -1.57 -8.93
C GLY A 10 -11.73 -0.85 -7.59
N ARG A 11 -11.56 -1.56 -6.46
CA ARG A 11 -11.79 -0.99 -5.12
C ARG A 11 -10.60 -0.15 -4.65
N PRO A 12 -10.84 1.05 -4.09
CA PRO A 12 -9.82 1.85 -3.43
C PRO A 12 -9.25 1.12 -2.21
N THR A 13 -7.97 0.78 -2.26
CA THR A 13 -7.28 0.03 -1.20
C THR A 13 -6.07 0.80 -0.72
N LEU A 14 -6.04 1.14 0.57
CA LEU A 14 -4.90 1.77 1.22
C LEU A 14 -4.02 0.70 1.89
N VAL A 15 -2.72 0.73 1.62
CA VAL A 15 -1.73 -0.14 2.28
C VAL A 15 -0.72 0.75 2.99
N THR A 16 -0.70 0.70 4.32
CA THR A 16 0.40 1.32 5.08
C THR A 16 1.57 0.35 5.22
N GLY A 17 2.82 0.83 5.19
CA GLY A 17 4.01 -0.01 5.23
C GLY A 17 4.32 -0.72 3.90
N HIS A 18 3.88 -0.14 2.78
CA HIS A 18 4.00 -0.76 1.44
C HIS A 18 5.44 -0.83 0.90
N THR A 19 6.37 -0.05 1.46
CA THR A 19 7.79 -0.08 1.12
C THR A 19 8.54 -1.25 1.76
N GLY A 20 7.95 -1.92 2.75
CA GLY A 20 8.52 -3.08 3.42
C GLY A 20 8.29 -4.39 2.64
N PHE A 21 8.88 -5.48 3.12
CA PHE A 21 8.83 -6.79 2.45
C PHE A 21 7.39 -7.32 2.27
N LYS A 22 6.60 -7.39 3.36
CA LYS A 22 5.21 -7.87 3.32
C LYS A 22 4.32 -6.93 2.50
N GLY A 23 4.51 -5.62 2.68
CA GLY A 23 3.77 -4.60 1.95
C GLY A 23 3.98 -4.68 0.44
N GLY A 24 5.24 -4.87 0.01
CA GLY A 24 5.58 -5.00 -1.40
C GLY A 24 4.91 -6.21 -2.06
N TRP A 25 4.97 -7.38 -1.43
CA TRP A 25 4.28 -8.58 -1.93
C TRP A 25 2.76 -8.41 -1.97
N LEU A 26 2.17 -7.82 -0.93
CA LEU A 26 0.74 -7.58 -0.87
C LEU A 26 0.28 -6.65 -2.00
N ILE A 27 1.00 -5.56 -2.27
CA ILE A 27 0.69 -4.66 -3.38
C ILE A 27 0.75 -5.40 -4.72
N SER A 28 1.80 -6.17 -4.97
CA SER A 28 1.93 -6.94 -6.22
C SER A 28 0.75 -7.90 -6.42
N TRP A 29 0.32 -8.56 -5.34
CA TRP A 29 -0.84 -9.45 -5.35
C TRP A 29 -2.17 -8.69 -5.56
N LEU A 30 -2.38 -7.57 -4.86
CA LEU A 30 -3.58 -6.73 -5.02
C LEU A 30 -3.70 -6.17 -6.44
N LYS A 31 -2.57 -5.75 -7.05
CA LYS A 31 -2.52 -5.31 -8.44
C LYS A 31 -2.94 -6.42 -9.40
N ALA A 32 -2.46 -7.64 -9.20
CA ALA A 32 -2.84 -8.79 -10.01
C ALA A 32 -4.36 -9.08 -9.96
N HIS A 33 -5.02 -8.71 -8.87
CA HIS A 33 -6.48 -8.80 -8.68
C HIS A 33 -7.26 -7.52 -9.05
N GLY A 34 -6.59 -6.51 -9.59
CA GLY A 34 -7.21 -5.29 -10.11
C GLY A 34 -7.59 -4.26 -9.06
N ALA A 35 -7.01 -4.30 -7.86
CA ALA A 35 -7.24 -3.28 -6.83
C ALA A 35 -6.69 -1.90 -7.26
N LYS A 36 -7.34 -0.82 -6.83
CA LYS A 36 -6.83 0.54 -6.97
C LYS A 36 -6.01 0.88 -5.71
N VAL A 37 -4.72 0.53 -5.75
CA VAL A 37 -3.85 0.60 -4.58
C VAL A 37 -3.22 1.98 -4.39
N ARG A 38 -3.26 2.48 -3.15
CA ARG A 38 -2.44 3.61 -2.68
C ARG A 38 -1.58 3.14 -1.51
N GLY A 39 -0.30 3.54 -1.51
CA GLY A 39 0.68 3.21 -0.48
C GLY A 39 1.03 4.40 0.42
N TYR A 40 1.22 4.14 1.71
CA TYR A 40 1.74 5.12 2.67
C TYR A 40 2.76 4.49 3.63
N ALA A 41 4.01 4.95 3.62
CA ALA A 41 5.04 4.39 4.49
C ALA A 41 6.23 5.36 4.63
N LEU A 42 7.18 5.04 5.50
CA LEU A 42 8.52 5.60 5.39
C LEU A 42 9.21 5.09 4.10
N PRO A 43 10.28 5.75 3.61
CA PRO A 43 11.10 5.23 2.52
C PRO A 43 11.59 3.79 2.82
N PRO A 44 11.90 2.97 1.79
CA PRO A 44 12.43 1.63 2.00
C PRO A 44 13.68 1.64 2.88
N GLU A 45 13.74 0.76 3.88
CA GLU A 45 14.80 0.74 4.89
C GLU A 45 16.05 -0.05 4.47
N THR A 46 15.96 -0.88 3.42
CA THR A 46 17.06 -1.77 2.99
C THR A 46 17.50 -1.52 1.55
N LYS A 47 18.76 -1.88 1.24
CA LYS A 47 19.29 -1.94 -0.14
C LYS A 47 20.01 -3.29 -0.35
N PRO A 48 19.53 -4.16 -1.26
CA PRO A 48 18.32 -3.97 -2.07
C PRO A 48 17.03 -4.01 -1.22
N SER A 49 15.95 -3.44 -1.75
CA SER A 49 14.59 -3.64 -1.21
C SER A 49 13.72 -4.33 -2.25
N LEU A 50 12.75 -5.13 -1.81
CA LEU A 50 11.72 -5.69 -2.70
C LEU A 50 10.97 -4.59 -3.45
N PHE A 51 10.72 -3.47 -2.78
CA PHE A 51 10.01 -2.32 -3.34
C PHE A 51 10.67 -1.80 -4.63
N GLU A 52 12.01 -1.67 -4.62
CA GLU A 52 12.77 -1.26 -5.80
C GLU A 52 12.96 -2.43 -6.78
N ALA A 53 13.40 -3.59 -6.31
CA ALA A 53 13.75 -4.73 -7.17
C ALA A 53 12.57 -5.25 -8.00
N ALA A 54 11.37 -5.25 -7.43
CA ALA A 54 10.14 -5.68 -8.11
C ALA A 54 9.33 -4.51 -8.70
N ARG A 55 9.88 -3.29 -8.71
CA ARG A 55 9.22 -2.06 -9.23
C ARG A 55 7.81 -1.88 -8.66
N VAL A 56 7.64 -2.12 -7.36
CA VAL A 56 6.33 -2.12 -6.68
C VAL A 56 5.63 -0.75 -6.83
N PHE A 57 6.42 0.32 -6.91
CA PHE A 57 5.94 1.69 -7.10
C PHE A 57 5.20 1.92 -8.43
N GLU A 58 5.41 1.09 -9.46
CA GLU A 58 4.79 1.31 -10.76
C GLU A 58 3.29 1.09 -10.73
N GLY A 59 2.52 2.05 -11.22
CA GLY A 59 1.06 1.98 -11.23
C GLY A 59 0.43 2.05 -9.83
N VAL A 60 1.19 2.47 -8.81
CA VAL A 60 0.71 2.69 -7.44
C VAL A 60 0.89 4.15 -7.08
N ALA A 61 -0.16 4.78 -6.55
CA ALA A 61 -0.01 6.07 -5.91
C ALA A 61 0.75 5.88 -4.58
N SER A 62 2.06 6.14 -4.58
CA SER A 62 2.93 5.98 -3.41
C SER A 62 3.14 7.34 -2.74
N SER A 63 2.96 7.39 -1.42
CA SER A 63 3.26 8.56 -0.60
C SER A 63 4.17 8.18 0.56
N TYR A 64 5.09 9.06 0.91
CA TYR A 64 5.98 8.86 2.05
C TYR A 64 5.54 9.71 3.24
N GLY A 65 5.58 9.11 4.43
CA GLY A 65 5.26 9.79 5.68
C GLY A 65 5.16 8.81 6.85
N ASP A 66 5.08 9.38 8.04
CA ASP A 66 5.00 8.63 9.29
C ASP A 66 3.54 8.38 9.67
N VAL A 67 3.20 7.16 10.08
CA VAL A 67 1.86 6.82 10.57
C VAL A 67 1.54 7.45 11.93
N ARG A 68 2.56 7.93 12.65
CA ARG A 68 2.41 8.68 13.91
C ARG A 68 1.94 10.12 13.67
N ASP A 69 2.09 10.65 12.45
CA ASP A 69 1.56 11.97 12.09
C ASP A 69 0.06 11.86 11.76
N ARG A 70 -0.77 12.23 12.74
CA ARG A 70 -2.23 12.21 12.62
C ARG A 70 -2.74 13.08 11.45
N ALA A 71 -2.14 14.24 11.20
CA ALA A 71 -2.59 15.14 10.15
C ALA A 71 -2.25 14.57 8.77
N ALA A 72 -1.05 14.01 8.62
CA ALA A 72 -0.64 13.33 7.39
C ALA A 72 -1.53 12.11 7.10
N VAL A 73 -1.80 11.27 8.10
CA VAL A 73 -2.71 10.12 7.97
C VAL A 73 -4.11 10.58 7.57
N ALA A 74 -4.66 11.61 8.23
CA ALA A 74 -5.99 12.13 7.88
C ALA A 74 -6.05 12.59 6.40
N ARG A 75 -5.00 13.26 5.90
CA ARG A 75 -4.90 13.67 4.50
C ARG A 75 -4.84 12.48 3.55
N VAL A 76 -4.04 11.45 3.87
CA VAL A 76 -3.96 10.22 3.08
C VAL A 76 -5.33 9.54 2.99
N PHE A 77 -6.08 9.47 4.09
CA PHE A 77 -7.44 8.92 4.07
C PHE A 77 -8.41 9.76 3.23
N ALA A 78 -8.36 11.08 3.35
CA ALA A 78 -9.19 11.98 2.57
C ALA A 78 -8.91 11.86 1.05
N ASP A 79 -7.64 11.75 0.67
CA ASP A 79 -7.21 11.61 -0.72
C ASP A 79 -7.47 10.19 -1.27
N ALA A 80 -7.27 9.15 -0.45
CA ALA A 80 -7.43 7.76 -0.86
C ALA A 80 -8.89 7.30 -0.93
N ARG A 81 -9.75 7.83 -0.04
CA ARG A 81 -11.12 7.36 0.22
C ARG A 81 -11.20 5.82 0.20
N PRO A 82 -10.43 5.14 1.07
CA PRO A 82 -10.25 3.69 0.96
C PRO A 82 -11.53 2.95 1.38
N GLU A 83 -11.90 1.93 0.63
CA GLU A 83 -12.90 0.94 1.07
C GLU A 83 -12.24 -0.21 1.86
N VAL A 84 -10.94 -0.44 1.62
CA VAL A 84 -10.14 -1.45 2.30
C VAL A 84 -8.85 -0.83 2.79
N VAL A 85 -8.46 -1.15 4.04
CA VAL A 85 -7.20 -0.73 4.63
C VAL A 85 -6.41 -1.95 5.08
N PHE A 86 -5.17 -2.07 4.63
CA PHE A 86 -4.19 -2.98 5.19
C PHE A 86 -3.16 -2.19 5.98
N HIS A 87 -3.16 -2.36 7.31
CA HIS A 87 -2.21 -1.69 8.19
C HIS A 87 -1.01 -2.60 8.48
N LEU A 88 0.12 -2.38 7.78
CA LEU A 88 1.35 -3.15 7.95
C LEU A 88 2.55 -2.29 8.38
N ALA A 89 2.37 -0.98 8.54
CA ALA A 89 3.42 -0.09 9.04
C ALA A 89 3.73 -0.43 10.50
N ALA A 90 4.95 -0.87 10.77
CA ALA A 90 5.48 -1.16 12.10
C ALA A 90 7.00 -1.08 12.05
N GLN A 91 7.62 -0.83 13.20
CA GLN A 91 9.06 -0.89 13.43
C GLN A 91 9.30 -1.65 14.74
N ALA A 92 10.48 -2.26 14.90
CA ALA A 92 10.88 -2.98 16.11
C ALA A 92 11.43 -2.04 17.18
#